data_AF-A0A381FQN8-F1
#
_entry.id   AF-A0A381FQN8-F1
#
_cell.length_a   1.000
_cell.length_b   1.000
_cell.length_c   1.000
_cell.angle_alpha   90.00
_cell.angle_beta   90.00
_cell.angle_gamma   90.00
#
_symmetry.space_group_name_H-M   'P 1'
#
loop_
_entity.id
_entity.type
_entity.pdbx_description
1 polymer ?
#
loop_
_entity_poly.entity_id
_entity_poly.type
_entity_poly.pdbx_seq_one_letter_code
_entity_poly.pdbx_strand_id
1 'polypeptide(L)'
;MKNKFISKLLLLVAIATLYSCRNNELLTEAETFNNSSQFQFTSKTISLKESKHQSKLITELQKVEDNLKKIKAKASVKTIDYKNGVTINTDKVLFIETGNNLYSYTFNIQRDNQSENAPLENLVLSPLANGTYKELLVSYNLTSQEKHTLLIGGTIDTKNKVTVTELTKGTFNDNGQLEKTITGSTCGYEEEQVWVSCSEHVHNQNNVSDWTECTATEGPRMYTIITWKCHYTTDAGTPGNPGGGGGGYPGGGTGEPGTPTQPVVLSYFPIFVKNLPADLKAIINAPENIEFYNNLFNYYDVSYGTDDVKNLIKWSLEFKKSNSVTWEEFQPMLTFAHNFLQENPDTQNPEQIFTRIKDLNNALIQNPSLLLNIPCSQLPAWQELANHPIPVSVKNKIFQVNGVTGWFDEAVIQDLDYSKSYTINMDVYPVKISNMPDKSPGVKYTPAEFFDYFRRNINDFTDINHGKFYPVVEPQYNIDDTQLWNSSNPMGALITIKIPADNGTVVCSGFGAQAWIFTTVKSPWDGEHPVSGNRLFGYYVDSSGDMIIYTRGVDRFTTKTHGGFQYALENLGYTSAQAMWETMQQKVSAFVNGKNGGASIIPGIDYTPNYIFVKDYLKGKKPLTALGCH
;
A
#
# COMPACT_ATOMS: atom_id res chain seq x y z
N MET A 1 49.23 12.37 -6.04
CA MET A 1 48.34 12.57 -7.21
C MET A 1 48.20 11.35 -8.14
N LYS A 2 48.44 10.10 -7.69
CA LYS A 2 48.20 8.89 -8.51
C LYS A 2 47.01 8.01 -8.07
N ASN A 3 46.52 8.15 -6.84
CA ASN A 3 45.42 7.30 -6.33
C ASN A 3 44.00 7.83 -6.63
N LYS A 4 43.85 9.09 -7.06
CA LYS A 4 42.56 9.66 -7.48
C LYS A 4 42.16 9.27 -8.91
N PHE A 5 43.08 8.75 -9.72
CA PHE A 5 42.81 8.30 -11.09
C PHE A 5 42.31 6.84 -11.11
N ILE A 6 42.89 5.98 -10.26
CA ILE A 6 42.49 4.57 -10.13
C ILE A 6 41.11 4.43 -9.48
N SER A 7 40.78 5.28 -8.49
CA SER A 7 39.44 5.30 -7.88
C SER A 7 38.36 5.81 -8.85
N LYS A 8 38.68 6.77 -9.73
CA LYS A 8 37.75 7.22 -10.79
C LYS A 8 37.62 6.20 -11.92
N LEU A 9 38.66 5.41 -12.20
CA LEU A 9 38.62 4.32 -13.18
C LEU A 9 37.80 3.13 -12.67
N LEU A 10 37.90 2.80 -11.38
CA LEU A 10 37.09 1.76 -10.74
C LEU A 10 35.61 2.17 -10.60
N LEU A 11 35.32 3.46 -10.39
CA LEU A 11 33.96 3.98 -10.37
C LEU A 11 33.32 4.00 -11.77
N LEU A 12 34.09 4.27 -12.83
CA LEU A 12 33.63 4.18 -14.22
C LEU A 12 33.41 2.73 -14.69
N VAL A 13 34.21 1.77 -14.22
CA VAL A 13 34.00 0.34 -14.49
C VAL A 13 32.79 -0.21 -13.71
N ALA A 14 32.57 0.24 -12.48
CA ALA A 14 31.36 -0.13 -11.71
C ALA A 14 30.06 0.47 -12.28
N ILE A 15 30.14 1.66 -12.90
CA ILE A 15 29.00 2.29 -13.61
C ILE A 15 28.75 1.60 -14.97
N ALA A 16 29.80 1.08 -15.63
CA ALA A 16 29.65 0.30 -16.87
C ALA A 16 29.06 -1.11 -16.65
N THR A 17 29.26 -1.71 -15.46
CA THR A 17 28.65 -3.00 -15.09
C THR A 17 27.19 -2.89 -14.63
N LEU A 18 26.69 -1.67 -14.35
CA LEU A 18 25.28 -1.43 -14.02
C LEU A 18 24.47 -0.85 -15.20
N TYR A 19 25.11 -0.65 -16.36
CA TYR A 19 24.46 -0.23 -17.62
C TYR A 19 24.60 -1.24 -18.77
N SER A 20 25.15 -2.43 -18.51
CA SER A 20 25.29 -3.50 -19.51
C SER A 20 24.32 -4.65 -19.25
N CYS A 21 23.03 -4.41 -19.52
CA CYS A 21 22.06 -5.46 -19.86
C CYS A 21 21.06 -4.90 -20.87
N ARG A 22 21.56 -4.45 -22.02
CA ARG A 22 20.81 -4.37 -23.29
C ARG A 22 21.80 -4.21 -24.43
N ASN A 23 22.33 -5.36 -24.85
CA ASN A 23 22.69 -5.71 -26.22
C ASN A 23 23.25 -7.13 -26.17
N ASN A 24 22.37 -8.12 -25.93
CA ASN A 24 22.63 -9.41 -26.52
C ASN A 24 22.02 -9.34 -27.92
N GLU A 25 22.88 -9.13 -28.91
CA GLU A 25 22.75 -9.86 -30.17
C GLU A 25 22.65 -11.33 -29.78
N LEU A 26 21.42 -11.82 -29.67
CA LEU A 26 21.15 -13.22 -29.40
C LEU A 26 21.40 -13.96 -30.71
N LEU A 27 22.66 -14.37 -30.89
CA LEU A 27 23.00 -15.53 -31.67
C LEU A 27 22.02 -16.64 -31.28
N THR A 28 21.34 -17.13 -32.31
CA THR A 28 20.49 -18.31 -32.29
C THR A 28 21.21 -19.48 -31.62
N GLU A 29 20.79 -19.84 -30.41
CA GLU A 29 20.96 -21.19 -29.90
C GLU A 29 19.57 -21.81 -29.81
N ALA A 30 19.28 -22.62 -30.83
CA ALA A 30 18.24 -23.62 -30.76
C ALA A 30 18.81 -24.79 -29.97
N GLU A 31 18.29 -25.06 -28.77
CA GLU A 31 18.58 -26.31 -28.08
C GLU A 31 17.37 -27.23 -28.09
N THR A 32 17.52 -28.29 -28.89
CA THR A 32 16.65 -29.45 -28.99
C THR A 32 16.68 -30.25 -27.69
N PHE A 33 15.61 -30.21 -26.91
CA PHE A 33 15.40 -31.19 -25.84
C PHE A 33 14.59 -32.39 -26.34
N ASN A 34 15.23 -33.55 -26.28
CA ASN A 34 14.66 -34.87 -26.55
C ASN A 34 13.76 -35.30 -25.39
N ASN A 35 12.45 -35.17 -25.56
CA ASN A 35 11.49 -36.12 -24.99
C ASN A 35 10.48 -36.48 -26.08
N SER A 36 10.64 -37.67 -26.65
CA SER A 36 9.86 -38.15 -27.77
C SER A 36 8.40 -38.37 -27.36
N SER A 37 7.51 -37.45 -27.79
CA SER A 37 6.06 -37.61 -28.07
C SER A 37 5.10 -36.55 -27.52
N GLN A 38 5.55 -35.50 -26.82
CA GLN A 38 4.68 -34.37 -26.44
C GLN A 38 4.95 -33.12 -27.29
N PHE A 39 3.89 -32.48 -27.78
CA PHE A 39 3.92 -31.25 -28.57
C PHE A 39 4.79 -30.18 -27.90
N GLN A 40 5.87 -29.76 -28.57
CA GLN A 40 6.70 -28.64 -28.11
C GLN A 40 6.04 -27.33 -28.53
N PHE A 41 5.46 -26.62 -27.58
CA PHE A 41 4.85 -25.30 -27.77
C PHE A 41 5.82 -24.22 -27.31
N THR A 42 6.17 -23.30 -28.21
CA THR A 42 6.86 -22.06 -27.86
C THR A 42 5.91 -20.89 -28.07
N SER A 43 5.88 -19.97 -27.11
CA SER A 43 5.05 -18.76 -27.18
C SER A 43 5.81 -17.51 -26.79
N LYS A 44 5.42 -16.39 -27.39
CA LYS A 44 5.95 -15.05 -27.11
C LYS A 44 4.88 -13.98 -27.35
N THR A 45 4.94 -12.92 -26.57
CA THR A 45 4.15 -11.70 -26.84
C THR A 45 4.96 -10.78 -27.74
N ILE A 46 4.39 -10.36 -28.86
CA ILE A 46 5.00 -9.48 -29.86
C ILE A 46 4.02 -8.41 -30.29
N SER A 47 4.52 -7.30 -30.84
CA SER A 47 3.70 -6.40 -31.64
C SER A 47 3.45 -6.99 -33.04
N LEU A 48 2.37 -6.55 -33.70
CA LEU A 48 2.05 -6.92 -35.07
C LEU A 48 3.18 -6.53 -36.04
N LYS A 49 3.92 -5.45 -35.75
CA LYS A 49 5.05 -4.99 -36.55
C LYS A 49 6.25 -5.95 -36.51
N GLU A 50 6.42 -6.66 -35.40
CA GLU A 50 7.48 -7.67 -35.24
C GLU A 50 7.10 -9.02 -35.87
N SER A 51 5.85 -9.18 -36.33
CA SER A 51 5.37 -10.41 -36.93
C SER A 51 5.96 -10.62 -38.33
N LYS A 52 6.56 -11.79 -38.56
CA LYS A 52 6.98 -12.24 -39.90
C LYS A 52 5.82 -12.32 -40.91
N HIS A 53 4.58 -12.39 -40.42
CA HIS A 53 3.36 -12.50 -41.23
C HIS A 53 2.53 -11.21 -41.29
N GLN A 54 3.12 -10.06 -40.91
CA GLN A 54 2.43 -8.77 -40.75
C GLN A 54 1.48 -8.41 -41.91
N SER A 55 1.94 -8.44 -43.16
CA SER A 55 1.13 -8.01 -44.32
C SER A 55 -0.14 -8.85 -44.52
N LYS A 56 -0.06 -10.17 -44.29
CA LYS A 56 -1.20 -11.07 -44.34
C LYS A 56 -2.14 -10.82 -43.16
N LEU A 57 -1.60 -10.70 -41.95
CA LEU A 57 -2.39 -10.45 -40.74
C LEU A 57 -3.16 -9.13 -40.81
N ILE A 58 -2.57 -8.05 -41.33
CA ILE A 58 -3.28 -6.77 -41.55
C ILE A 58 -4.50 -6.97 -42.46
N THR A 59 -4.34 -7.74 -43.53
CA THR A 59 -5.43 -8.02 -44.49
C THR A 59 -6.56 -8.80 -43.82
N GLU A 60 -6.25 -9.80 -42.99
CA GLU A 60 -7.28 -10.57 -42.27
C GLU A 60 -7.94 -9.73 -41.17
N LEU A 61 -7.18 -8.93 -40.41
CA LEU A 61 -7.72 -8.04 -39.38
C LEU A 61 -8.73 -7.03 -39.96
N GLN A 62 -8.48 -6.51 -41.17
CA GLN A 62 -9.43 -5.64 -41.88
C GLN A 62 -10.75 -6.38 -42.22
N LYS A 63 -10.68 -7.65 -42.67
CA LYS A 63 -11.88 -8.46 -42.93
C LYS A 63 -12.66 -8.74 -41.65
N VAL A 64 -11.96 -9.07 -40.57
CA VAL A 64 -12.55 -9.34 -39.26
C VAL A 64 -13.28 -8.10 -38.74
N GLU A 65 -12.69 -6.91 -38.87
CA GLU A 65 -13.34 -5.66 -38.47
C GLU A 65 -14.71 -5.47 -39.15
N ASP A 66 -14.80 -5.75 -40.46
CA ASP A 66 -16.04 -5.67 -41.22
C ASP A 66 -17.06 -6.74 -40.82
N ASN A 67 -16.61 -7.94 -40.44
CA ASN A 67 -17.47 -9.01 -39.97
C ASN A 67 -17.99 -8.75 -38.55
N LEU A 68 -17.15 -8.25 -37.64
CA LEU A 68 -17.54 -7.86 -36.28
C LEU A 68 -18.59 -6.73 -36.30
N LYS A 69 -18.55 -5.84 -37.30
CA LYS A 69 -19.59 -4.80 -37.51
C LYS A 69 -20.96 -5.39 -37.90
N LYS A 70 -21.00 -6.52 -38.62
CA LYS A 70 -22.26 -7.15 -39.10
C LYS A 70 -23.02 -7.92 -38.02
N ILE A 71 -22.34 -8.41 -36.98
CA ILE A 71 -22.94 -9.14 -35.84
C ILE A 71 -24.02 -8.31 -35.11
N LYS A 72 -24.01 -6.98 -35.26
CA LYS A 72 -24.94 -6.01 -34.63
C LYS A 72 -26.42 -6.15 -35.02
N ALA A 73 -26.77 -6.80 -36.13
CA ALA A 73 -28.12 -6.67 -36.70
C ALA A 73 -29.19 -7.66 -36.17
N LYS A 74 -28.83 -8.66 -35.34
CA LYS A 74 -29.75 -9.78 -35.00
C LYS A 74 -29.92 -10.11 -33.51
N ALA A 75 -29.30 -9.36 -32.59
CA ALA A 75 -29.51 -9.56 -31.16
C ALA A 75 -30.71 -8.74 -30.65
N SER A 76 -31.93 -9.24 -30.87
CA SER A 76 -33.14 -8.72 -30.21
C SER A 76 -33.39 -9.45 -28.90
N VAL A 77 -33.05 -8.82 -27.77
CA VAL A 77 -33.92 -8.51 -26.61
C VAL A 77 -33.17 -7.52 -25.70
N LYS A 78 -33.74 -6.31 -25.57
CA LYS A 78 -33.42 -5.20 -24.65
C LYS A 78 -32.03 -4.55 -24.80
N THR A 79 -31.97 -3.65 -25.79
CA THR A 79 -31.17 -2.41 -25.90
C THR A 79 -29.65 -2.51 -25.67
N ILE A 80 -28.89 -2.58 -26.77
CA ILE A 80 -27.50 -2.11 -26.83
C ILE A 80 -27.34 -1.31 -28.13
N ASP A 81 -27.06 -0.01 -28.00
CA ASP A 81 -26.79 0.91 -29.11
C ASP A 81 -25.29 0.83 -29.49
N TYR A 82 -24.99 0.51 -30.74
CA TYR A 82 -23.63 0.21 -31.20
C TYR A 82 -23.09 1.24 -32.21
N LYS A 83 -22.59 2.39 -31.74
CA LYS A 83 -21.69 3.25 -32.54
C LYS A 83 -20.21 2.85 -32.32
N ASN A 84 -19.73 1.90 -33.13
CA ASN A 84 -18.34 1.54 -33.49
C ASN A 84 -17.19 1.48 -32.44
N GLY A 85 -17.45 1.14 -31.16
CA GLY A 85 -16.41 1.00 -30.12
C GLY A 85 -15.80 -0.40 -29.93
N VAL A 86 -15.13 -0.97 -30.94
CA VAL A 86 -14.37 -2.23 -30.80
C VAL A 86 -12.91 -1.96 -31.14
N THR A 87 -11.99 -2.35 -30.26
CA THR A 87 -10.55 -2.17 -30.43
C THR A 87 -9.87 -3.54 -30.41
N ILE A 88 -9.08 -3.84 -31.44
CA ILE A 88 -8.19 -5.01 -31.47
C ILE A 88 -6.79 -4.51 -31.13
N ASN A 89 -6.18 -5.08 -30.09
CA ASN A 89 -4.83 -4.68 -29.71
C ASN A 89 -3.79 -5.33 -30.63
N THR A 90 -2.94 -4.50 -31.25
CA THR A 90 -1.87 -4.96 -32.14
C THR A 90 -0.47 -4.79 -31.56
N ASP A 91 -0.33 -4.22 -30.37
CA ASP A 91 0.97 -3.98 -29.72
C ASP A 91 1.38 -5.14 -28.81
N LYS A 92 0.40 -5.88 -28.29
CA LYS A 92 0.57 -7.08 -27.47
C LYS A 92 -0.25 -8.23 -28.07
N VAL A 93 0.36 -8.96 -28.99
CA VAL A 93 -0.18 -10.12 -29.68
C VAL A 93 0.54 -11.37 -29.18
N LEU A 94 -0.21 -12.37 -28.73
CA LEU A 94 0.38 -13.66 -28.37
C LEU A 94 0.60 -14.48 -29.64
N PHE A 95 1.85 -14.81 -29.92
CA PHE A 95 2.24 -15.75 -30.97
C PHE A 95 2.62 -17.08 -30.34
N ILE A 96 2.06 -18.17 -30.87
CA ILE A 96 2.37 -19.54 -30.45
C ILE A 96 2.79 -20.31 -31.69
N GLU A 97 3.90 -21.02 -31.63
CA GLU A 97 4.35 -21.95 -32.66
C GLU A 97 4.54 -23.35 -32.06
N THR A 98 4.35 -24.36 -32.89
CA THR A 98 4.61 -25.76 -32.54
C THR A 98 5.71 -26.32 -33.41
N GLY A 99 6.40 -27.37 -32.93
CA GLY A 99 7.50 -28.03 -33.65
C GLY A 99 7.19 -28.54 -35.07
N ASN A 100 5.93 -28.51 -35.52
CA ASN A 100 5.48 -28.89 -36.87
C ASN A 100 5.23 -27.68 -37.80
N ASN A 101 5.80 -26.50 -37.53
CA ASN A 101 5.55 -25.24 -38.27
C ASN A 101 4.08 -24.77 -38.26
N LEU A 102 3.27 -25.29 -37.33
CA LEU A 102 1.93 -24.75 -37.07
C LEU A 102 2.06 -23.58 -36.10
N TYR A 103 1.30 -22.52 -36.33
CA TYR A 103 1.33 -21.35 -35.48
C TYR A 103 -0.04 -20.69 -35.35
N SER A 104 -0.19 -19.84 -34.33
CA SER A 104 -1.36 -19.01 -34.15
C SER A 104 -0.99 -17.62 -33.64
N TYR A 105 -1.89 -16.68 -33.88
CA TYR A 105 -1.85 -15.33 -33.33
C TYR A 105 -3.12 -15.08 -32.55
N THR A 106 -2.99 -14.67 -31.30
CA THR A 106 -4.11 -14.33 -30.42
C THR A 106 -4.08 -12.83 -30.11
N PHE A 107 -5.15 -12.14 -30.49
CA PHE A 107 -5.33 -10.71 -30.28
C PHE A 107 -6.44 -10.48 -29.25
N ASN A 108 -6.19 -9.62 -28.26
CA ASN A 108 -7.25 -9.20 -27.34
C ASN A 108 -8.22 -8.25 -28.05
N ILE A 109 -9.52 -8.48 -27.84
CA ILE A 109 -10.60 -7.58 -28.27
C ILE A 109 -11.13 -6.86 -27.03
N GLN A 110 -11.10 -5.54 -27.07
CA GLN A 110 -11.74 -4.69 -26.05
C GLN A 110 -12.91 -3.95 -26.67
N ARG A 111 -14.01 -3.86 -25.93
CA ARG A 111 -15.19 -3.10 -26.36
C ARG A 111 -15.41 -1.89 -25.46
N ASP A 112 -15.77 -0.76 -26.06
CA ASP A 112 -16.16 0.43 -25.33
C ASP A 112 -17.46 0.13 -24.54
N ASN A 113 -17.54 0.62 -23.30
CA ASN A 113 -18.70 0.46 -22.40
C ASN A 113 -19.10 -0.99 -22.09
N GLN A 114 -18.13 -1.92 -22.13
CA GLN A 114 -18.35 -3.31 -21.77
C GLN A 114 -18.64 -3.46 -20.27
N SER A 115 -19.69 -4.22 -19.93
CA SER A 115 -20.00 -4.60 -18.54
C SER A 115 -18.86 -5.42 -17.94
N GLU A 116 -18.63 -5.28 -16.64
CA GLU A 116 -17.60 -6.04 -15.90
C GLU A 116 -17.77 -7.57 -16.05
N ASN A 117 -19.03 -8.02 -16.17
CA ASN A 117 -19.40 -9.43 -16.34
C ASN A 117 -19.35 -9.92 -17.80
N ALA A 118 -19.04 -9.06 -18.76
CA ALA A 118 -18.99 -9.48 -20.16
C ALA A 118 -17.80 -10.42 -20.40
N PRO A 119 -17.89 -11.37 -21.34
CA PRO A 119 -16.81 -12.33 -21.58
C PRO A 119 -15.51 -11.65 -22.03
N LEU A 120 -14.37 -12.24 -21.68
CA LEU A 120 -13.09 -11.89 -22.29
C LEU A 120 -13.10 -12.44 -23.72
N GLU A 121 -12.83 -11.60 -24.72
CA GLU A 121 -12.84 -12.02 -26.12
C GLU A 121 -11.45 -11.90 -26.74
N ASN A 122 -11.04 -12.95 -27.45
CA ASN A 122 -9.82 -12.97 -28.24
C ASN A 122 -10.13 -13.37 -29.68
N LEU A 123 -9.46 -12.70 -30.62
CA LEU A 123 -9.40 -13.15 -32.01
C LEU A 123 -8.19 -14.06 -32.16
N VAL A 124 -8.41 -15.31 -32.55
CA VAL A 124 -7.35 -16.28 -32.82
C VAL A 124 -7.27 -16.54 -34.32
N LEU A 125 -6.10 -16.26 -34.89
CA LEU A 125 -5.81 -16.49 -36.30
C LEU A 125 -4.80 -17.64 -36.44
N SER A 126 -5.17 -18.69 -37.18
CA SER A 126 -4.26 -19.80 -37.53
C SER A 126 -4.23 -20.03 -39.04
N PRO A 127 -3.08 -20.38 -39.64
CA PRO A 127 -2.97 -20.55 -41.08
C PRO A 127 -3.70 -21.83 -41.53
N LEU A 128 -4.35 -21.74 -42.68
CA LEU A 128 -4.93 -22.87 -43.41
C LEU A 128 -3.99 -23.32 -44.54
N ALA A 129 -4.15 -24.56 -44.99
CA ALA A 129 -3.33 -25.15 -46.06
C ALA A 129 -3.37 -24.36 -47.38
N ASN A 130 -4.45 -23.63 -47.63
CA ASN A 130 -4.64 -22.77 -48.80
C ASN A 130 -3.95 -21.39 -48.69
N GLY A 131 -3.23 -21.12 -47.59
CA GLY A 131 -2.52 -19.87 -47.34
C GLY A 131 -3.37 -18.72 -46.79
N THR A 132 -4.67 -18.92 -46.56
CA THR A 132 -5.54 -18.01 -45.81
C THR A 132 -5.51 -18.31 -44.31
N TYR A 133 -6.23 -17.54 -43.49
CA TYR A 133 -6.34 -17.82 -42.05
C TYR A 133 -7.72 -18.36 -41.70
N LYS A 134 -7.74 -19.27 -40.72
CA LYS A 134 -8.90 -19.57 -39.90
C LYS A 134 -9.03 -18.45 -38.87
N GLU A 135 -10.22 -17.89 -38.76
CA GLU A 135 -10.54 -16.76 -37.88
C GLU A 135 -11.50 -17.24 -36.80
N LEU A 136 -11.04 -17.33 -35.56
CA LEU A 136 -11.85 -17.77 -34.43
C LEU A 136 -12.04 -16.60 -33.44
N LEU A 137 -13.29 -16.30 -33.12
CA LEU A 137 -13.65 -15.51 -31.95
C LEU A 137 -13.77 -16.47 -30.75
N VAL A 138 -12.82 -16.37 -29.83
CA VAL A 138 -12.77 -17.18 -28.62
C VAL A 138 -13.24 -16.31 -27.45
N SER A 139 -14.34 -16.71 -26.82
CA SER A 139 -14.96 -16.03 -25.70
C SER A 139 -14.77 -16.83 -24.42
N TYR A 140 -14.21 -16.22 -23.39
CA TYR A 140 -14.00 -16.80 -22.08
C TYR A 140 -14.99 -16.21 -21.07
N ASN A 141 -15.86 -17.05 -20.50
CA ASN A 141 -16.77 -16.66 -19.44
C ASN A 141 -16.05 -16.70 -18.08
N LEU A 142 -15.32 -15.62 -17.79
CA LEU A 142 -14.47 -15.49 -16.61
C LEU A 142 -15.07 -14.51 -15.60
N THR A 143 -14.87 -14.81 -14.31
CA THR A 143 -15.15 -13.89 -13.21
C THR A 143 -14.22 -12.67 -13.25
N SER A 144 -14.59 -11.58 -12.56
CA SER A 144 -13.73 -10.39 -12.43
C SER A 144 -12.37 -10.73 -11.82
N GLN A 145 -12.34 -11.62 -10.82
CA GLN A 145 -11.11 -12.06 -10.17
C GLN A 145 -10.19 -12.80 -11.15
N GLU A 146 -10.73 -13.71 -11.96
CA GLU A 146 -9.93 -14.47 -12.93
C GLU A 146 -9.35 -13.58 -14.04
N LYS A 147 -10.12 -12.60 -14.52
CA LYS A 147 -9.60 -11.60 -15.47
C LYS A 147 -8.47 -10.78 -14.85
N HIS A 148 -8.63 -10.40 -13.58
CA HIS A 148 -7.60 -9.69 -12.85
C HIS A 148 -6.34 -10.54 -12.65
N THR A 149 -6.49 -11.82 -12.29
CA THR A 149 -5.37 -12.79 -12.20
C THR A 149 -4.61 -12.86 -13.52
N LEU A 150 -5.30 -12.99 -14.65
CA LEU A 150 -4.66 -12.99 -15.98
C LEU A 150 -3.96 -11.64 -16.28
N LEU A 151 -4.54 -10.52 -15.85
CA LEU A 151 -4.02 -9.18 -16.12
C LEU A 151 -2.70 -8.91 -15.41
N ILE A 152 -2.54 -9.42 -14.18
CA ILE A 152 -1.32 -9.31 -13.39
C ILE A 152 -0.30 -10.44 -13.69
N GLY A 153 -0.54 -11.25 -14.74
CA GLY A 153 0.38 -12.28 -15.21
C GLY A 153 0.19 -13.67 -14.59
N GLY A 154 -0.85 -13.88 -13.78
CA GLY A 154 -1.25 -15.19 -13.29
C GLY A 154 -1.92 -16.05 -14.35
N THR A 155 -2.18 -17.32 -14.02
CA THR A 155 -2.87 -18.29 -14.89
C THR A 155 -4.17 -18.74 -14.25
N ILE A 156 -5.18 -19.04 -15.08
CA ILE A 156 -6.46 -19.58 -14.63
C ILE A 156 -6.80 -20.86 -15.39
N ASP A 157 -7.64 -21.70 -14.80
CA ASP A 157 -8.26 -22.82 -15.51
C ASP A 157 -9.44 -22.31 -16.36
N THR A 158 -9.32 -22.46 -17.68
CA THR A 158 -10.34 -22.08 -18.67
C THR A 158 -11.34 -23.19 -19.00
N LYS A 159 -11.16 -24.39 -18.44
CA LYS A 159 -11.96 -25.57 -18.79
C LYS A 159 -13.45 -25.32 -18.59
N ASN A 160 -14.24 -25.65 -19.61
CA ASN A 160 -15.68 -25.43 -19.68
C ASN A 160 -16.10 -23.95 -19.60
N LYS A 161 -15.18 -23.00 -19.78
CA LYS A 161 -15.46 -21.55 -19.79
C LYS A 161 -15.29 -20.94 -21.18
N VAL A 162 -14.94 -21.74 -22.19
CA VAL A 162 -14.62 -21.27 -23.54
C VAL A 162 -15.78 -21.53 -24.49
N THR A 163 -16.13 -20.52 -25.27
CA THR A 163 -17.00 -20.63 -26.44
C THR A 163 -16.23 -20.18 -27.67
N VAL A 164 -16.25 -20.97 -28.73
CA VAL A 164 -15.54 -20.70 -29.98
C VAL A 164 -16.54 -20.44 -31.09
N THR A 165 -16.40 -19.32 -31.79
CA THR A 165 -17.16 -18.98 -33.00
C THR A 165 -16.21 -18.75 -34.15
N GLU A 166 -16.38 -19.48 -35.26
CA GLU A 166 -15.61 -19.22 -36.48
C GLU A 166 -16.25 -18.08 -37.30
N LEU A 167 -15.43 -17.17 -37.84
CA LEU A 167 -15.90 -15.94 -38.49
C LEU A 167 -16.01 -16.02 -40.03
N THR A 168 -15.98 -17.21 -40.64
CA THR A 168 -15.79 -17.40 -42.10
C THR A 168 -16.88 -16.79 -43.02
N LYS A 169 -16.45 -16.52 -44.27
CA LYS A 169 -17.16 -15.83 -45.39
C LYS A 169 -18.70 -15.94 -45.37
N GLY A 170 -19.36 -14.94 -44.80
CA GLY A 170 -20.73 -14.58 -45.19
C GLY A 170 -21.87 -15.51 -44.79
N THR A 171 -21.72 -16.40 -43.80
CA THR A 171 -22.84 -17.27 -43.37
C THR A 171 -23.04 -17.26 -41.86
N PHE A 172 -23.76 -16.26 -41.36
CA PHE A 172 -24.51 -16.39 -40.10
C PHE A 172 -25.73 -17.27 -40.43
N ASN A 173 -25.60 -18.60 -40.30
CA ASN A 173 -26.78 -19.46 -40.34
C ASN A 173 -27.54 -19.30 -39.02
N ASP A 174 -28.80 -18.91 -39.15
CA ASP A 174 -29.63 -18.20 -38.20
C ASP A 174 -30.11 -18.98 -36.96
N ASN A 175 -29.58 -20.17 -36.67
CA ASN A 175 -30.06 -20.97 -35.55
C ASN A 175 -28.85 -21.40 -34.73
N GLY A 176 -28.86 -21.15 -33.42
CA GLY A 176 -27.80 -21.47 -32.47
C GLY A 176 -27.43 -22.96 -32.41
N GLN A 177 -26.75 -23.44 -33.45
CA GLN A 177 -26.25 -24.78 -33.61
C GLN A 177 -24.94 -24.69 -34.39
N LEU A 178 -23.84 -24.55 -33.66
CA LEU A 178 -22.55 -25.06 -34.14
C LEU A 178 -22.53 -26.60 -34.14
N GLU A 179 -23.56 -27.24 -33.58
CA GLU A 179 -23.91 -28.63 -33.88
C GLU A 179 -24.48 -28.73 -35.30
N LYS A 180 -23.62 -28.95 -36.30
CA LYS A 180 -24.13 -29.42 -37.59
C LYS A 180 -24.59 -30.85 -37.38
N THR A 181 -25.85 -31.06 -37.00
CA THR A 181 -26.47 -32.38 -36.97
C THR A 181 -26.64 -32.85 -38.41
N ILE A 182 -25.60 -33.49 -38.93
CA ILE A 182 -25.72 -34.32 -40.13
C ILE A 182 -26.34 -35.62 -39.64
N THR A 183 -27.36 -36.16 -40.29
CA THR A 183 -28.07 -37.38 -39.83
C THR A 183 -27.09 -38.44 -39.32
N GLY A 184 -27.06 -38.67 -38.00
CA GLY A 184 -26.13 -39.60 -37.33
C GLY A 184 -24.79 -39.01 -36.85
N SER A 185 -24.58 -37.69 -36.84
CA SER A 185 -23.37 -37.05 -36.31
C SER A 185 -23.53 -35.58 -35.87
N THR A 186 -22.83 -35.20 -34.80
CA THR A 186 -22.77 -33.84 -34.25
C THR A 186 -21.32 -33.33 -34.34
N CYS A 187 -21.09 -32.27 -35.10
CA CYS A 187 -19.79 -31.60 -35.20
C CYS A 187 -19.74 -30.31 -34.39
N GLY A 188 -18.58 -29.92 -33.88
CA GLY A 188 -18.37 -28.65 -33.19
C GLY A 188 -16.92 -28.41 -32.82
N TYR A 189 -16.63 -27.21 -32.30
CA TYR A 189 -15.34 -26.88 -31.73
C TYR A 189 -15.24 -27.41 -30.30
N GLU A 190 -14.15 -28.11 -30.00
CA GLU A 190 -13.80 -28.57 -28.66
C GLU A 190 -12.45 -28.00 -28.24
N GLU A 191 -12.30 -27.80 -26.93
CA GLU A 191 -11.04 -27.42 -26.31
C GLU A 191 -10.32 -28.60 -25.67
N GLU A 192 -9.00 -28.59 -25.77
CA GLU A 192 -8.10 -29.46 -25.02
C GLU A 192 -7.06 -28.60 -24.31
N GLN A 193 -6.78 -28.88 -23.04
CA GLN A 193 -5.76 -28.15 -22.28
C GLN A 193 -4.44 -28.92 -22.28
N VAL A 194 -3.36 -28.21 -22.61
CA VAL A 194 -2.00 -28.71 -22.52
C VAL A 194 -1.27 -27.93 -21.44
N TRP A 195 -0.78 -28.66 -20.43
CA TRP A 195 -0.03 -28.09 -19.32
C TRP A 195 1.46 -28.38 -19.51
N VAL A 196 2.28 -27.33 -19.39
CA VAL A 196 3.73 -27.38 -19.46
C VAL A 196 4.28 -26.96 -18.10
N SER A 197 4.98 -27.87 -17.43
CA SER A 197 5.65 -27.58 -16.17
C SER A 197 6.79 -26.58 -16.37
N CYS A 198 7.16 -25.85 -15.32
CA CYS A 198 8.36 -25.02 -15.35
C CYS A 198 9.62 -25.86 -15.57
N SER A 199 10.73 -25.23 -16.00
CA SER A 199 12.00 -25.92 -16.26
C SER A 199 12.59 -26.64 -15.03
N GLU A 200 12.25 -26.19 -13.82
CA GLU A 200 12.64 -26.85 -12.57
C GLU A 200 11.63 -27.92 -12.09
N HIS A 201 10.54 -28.12 -12.84
CA HIS A 201 9.47 -29.08 -12.58
C HIS A 201 8.72 -28.96 -11.24
N VAL A 202 8.97 -27.89 -10.47
CA VAL A 202 8.29 -27.61 -9.20
C VAL A 202 6.90 -26.98 -9.37
N HIS A 203 6.63 -26.31 -10.50
CA HIS A 203 5.31 -25.76 -10.84
C HIS A 203 4.73 -26.47 -12.07
N ASN A 204 3.51 -27.01 -11.93
CA ASN A 204 2.79 -27.81 -12.93
C ASN A 204 1.26 -27.67 -12.75
N GLN A 205 0.47 -28.50 -13.45
CA GLN A 205 -1.00 -28.43 -13.45
C GLN A 205 -1.65 -28.60 -12.05
N ASN A 206 -0.94 -29.16 -11.07
CA ASN A 206 -1.49 -29.46 -9.75
C ASN A 206 -1.31 -28.31 -8.73
N ASN A 207 -0.51 -27.28 -9.05
CA ASN A 207 -0.21 -26.16 -8.15
C ASN A 207 -0.24 -24.82 -8.88
N VAL A 208 -1.27 -24.61 -9.70
CA VAL A 208 -1.45 -23.39 -10.53
C VAL A 208 -1.47 -22.11 -9.70
N SER A 209 -1.92 -22.16 -8.44
CA SER A 209 -1.94 -21.01 -7.53
C SER A 209 -0.55 -20.43 -7.25
N ASP A 210 0.49 -21.25 -7.32
CA ASP A 210 1.84 -20.90 -6.87
C ASP A 210 2.72 -20.43 -8.05
N TRP A 211 2.19 -20.49 -9.28
CA TRP A 211 2.94 -20.19 -10.50
C TRP A 211 3.53 -18.77 -10.54
N THR A 212 2.89 -17.80 -9.88
CA THR A 212 3.37 -16.42 -9.80
C THR A 212 4.67 -16.28 -9.01
N GLU A 213 5.03 -17.28 -8.19
CA GLU A 213 6.26 -17.31 -7.40
C GLU A 213 7.39 -18.07 -8.12
N CYS A 214 7.16 -18.54 -9.35
CA CYS A 214 8.14 -19.32 -10.09
C CYS A 214 9.34 -18.47 -10.53
N THR A 215 10.53 -18.84 -10.05
CA THR A 215 11.81 -18.22 -10.41
C THR A 215 12.59 -18.97 -11.49
N ALA A 216 12.01 -20.04 -12.05
CA ALA A 216 12.67 -20.89 -13.03
C ALA A 216 12.92 -20.15 -14.35
N THR A 217 13.99 -20.51 -15.06
CA THR A 217 14.35 -19.91 -16.36
C THR A 217 13.21 -20.00 -17.37
N GLU A 218 12.48 -21.12 -17.39
CA GLU A 218 11.21 -21.22 -18.11
C GLU A 218 10.07 -21.46 -17.12
N GLY A 219 9.20 -20.46 -16.99
CA GLY A 219 7.99 -20.56 -16.17
C GLY A 219 6.97 -21.57 -16.74
N PRO A 220 6.06 -22.06 -15.89
CA PRO A 220 5.01 -22.99 -16.30
C PRO A 220 4.01 -22.32 -17.25
N ARG A 221 3.35 -23.09 -18.13
CA ARG A 221 2.41 -22.58 -19.15
C ARG A 221 1.20 -23.49 -19.31
N MET A 222 0.04 -22.90 -19.60
CA MET A 222 -1.17 -23.63 -19.99
C MET A 222 -1.64 -23.16 -21.36
N TYR A 223 -1.76 -24.07 -22.32
CA TYR A 223 -2.28 -23.81 -23.66
C TYR A 223 -3.67 -24.40 -23.83
N THR A 224 -4.56 -23.66 -24.48
CA THR A 224 -5.85 -24.17 -24.96
C THR A 224 -5.72 -24.51 -26.44
N ILE A 225 -5.96 -25.76 -26.81
CA ILE A 225 -5.95 -26.24 -28.19
C ILE A 225 -7.38 -26.37 -28.67
N ILE A 226 -7.76 -25.58 -29.66
CA ILE A 226 -9.11 -25.59 -30.24
C ILE A 226 -9.12 -26.52 -31.45
N THR A 227 -9.94 -27.56 -31.41
CA THR A 227 -10.07 -28.58 -32.46
C THR A 227 -11.50 -28.67 -32.97
N TRP A 228 -11.66 -28.90 -34.28
CA TRP A 228 -12.96 -29.22 -34.84
C TRP A 228 -13.15 -30.74 -34.81
N LYS A 229 -14.19 -31.21 -34.12
CA LYS A 229 -14.48 -32.65 -33.97
C LYS A 229 -15.92 -32.97 -34.36
N CYS A 230 -16.14 -34.19 -34.81
CA CYS A 230 -17.46 -34.73 -35.15
C CYS A 230 -17.66 -36.06 -34.42
N HIS A 231 -18.74 -36.17 -33.65
CA HIS A 231 -19.16 -37.41 -32.98
C HIS A 231 -20.26 -38.08 -33.78
N TYR A 232 -20.13 -39.38 -34.06
CA TYR A 232 -21.13 -40.15 -34.80
C TYR A 232 -21.99 -40.95 -33.81
N THR A 233 -23.32 -40.89 -33.93
CA THR A 233 -24.26 -41.70 -33.15
C THR A 233 -24.65 -42.93 -33.97
N THR A 234 -24.11 -44.10 -33.66
CA THR A 234 -24.53 -45.37 -34.29
C THR A 234 -25.62 -46.04 -33.48
N ASP A 235 -26.87 -45.95 -33.95
CA ASP A 235 -27.92 -46.94 -33.68
C ASP A 235 -28.27 -47.64 -34.99
N ALA A 236 -27.61 -48.76 -35.26
CA ALA A 236 -28.05 -49.74 -36.25
C ALA A 236 -27.74 -51.13 -35.68
N GLY A 237 -28.75 -51.75 -35.08
CA GLY A 237 -28.62 -53.09 -34.52
C GLY A 237 -28.47 -54.16 -35.61
N THR A 238 -27.56 -55.11 -35.41
CA THR A 238 -27.85 -56.55 -35.55
C THR A 238 -26.79 -57.37 -34.77
N PRO A 239 -27.16 -58.46 -34.06
CA PRO A 239 -26.27 -59.22 -33.18
C PRO A 239 -25.65 -60.45 -33.88
N GLY A 240 -24.40 -60.79 -33.55
CA GLY A 240 -23.74 -62.00 -34.07
C GLY A 240 -22.34 -62.29 -33.55
N ASN A 241 -22.26 -62.75 -32.28
CA ASN A 241 -21.28 -63.64 -31.62
C ASN A 241 -19.73 -63.41 -31.66
N PRO A 242 -18.99 -63.91 -30.63
CA PRO A 242 -17.68 -63.42 -30.21
C PRO A 242 -16.51 -64.23 -30.79
N GLY A 243 -15.38 -63.54 -31.04
CA GLY A 243 -14.09 -64.16 -31.35
C GLY A 243 -12.96 -63.16 -31.14
N GLY A 244 -12.03 -63.48 -30.25
CA GLY A 244 -10.97 -62.58 -29.79
C GLY A 244 -9.88 -62.24 -30.82
N GLY A 245 -9.05 -61.27 -30.43
CA GLY A 245 -7.85 -60.85 -31.17
C GLY A 245 -7.74 -59.33 -31.20
N GLY A 246 -6.59 -58.81 -30.78
CA GLY A 246 -6.37 -57.38 -30.57
C GLY A 246 -6.20 -56.57 -31.86
N GLY A 247 -6.06 -55.25 -31.66
CA GLY A 247 -5.59 -54.30 -32.66
C GLY A 247 -6.70 -53.63 -33.46
N GLY A 248 -6.69 -52.29 -33.46
CA GLY A 248 -7.40 -51.51 -34.48
C GLY A 248 -8.15 -50.31 -33.92
N TYR A 249 -7.50 -49.15 -33.91
CA TYR A 249 -8.16 -47.86 -34.02
C TYR A 249 -9.20 -47.89 -35.16
N PRO A 250 -10.42 -47.38 -34.99
CA PRO A 250 -11.20 -46.85 -36.08
C PRO A 250 -11.00 -45.33 -36.11
N GLY A 251 -10.09 -44.88 -36.97
CA GLY A 251 -9.98 -43.48 -37.37
C GLY A 251 -11.12 -43.09 -38.30
N GLY A 252 -11.49 -41.80 -38.28
CA GLY A 252 -12.53 -41.30 -39.18
C GLY A 252 -12.93 -39.83 -39.00
N GLY A 253 -11.97 -38.93 -38.79
CA GLY A 253 -12.19 -37.49 -38.92
C GLY A 253 -10.95 -36.85 -39.53
N THR A 254 -11.09 -36.24 -40.69
CA THR A 254 -10.05 -35.43 -41.34
C THR A 254 -9.80 -34.18 -40.49
N GLY A 255 -9.09 -34.34 -39.39
CA GLY A 255 -8.90 -33.30 -38.38
C GLY A 255 -7.85 -32.31 -38.85
N GLU A 256 -8.27 -31.10 -39.24
CA GLU A 256 -7.33 -29.99 -39.32
C GLU A 256 -6.54 -29.87 -38.01
N PRO A 257 -5.26 -29.47 -38.06
CA PRO A 257 -4.46 -29.33 -36.85
C PRO A 257 -5.14 -28.39 -35.85
N GLY A 258 -5.08 -28.76 -34.57
CA GLY A 258 -5.61 -27.94 -33.49
C GLY A 258 -4.98 -26.55 -33.48
N THR A 259 -5.78 -25.54 -33.16
CA THR A 259 -5.34 -24.14 -33.07
C THR A 259 -4.97 -23.80 -31.63
N PRO A 260 -3.68 -23.62 -31.29
CA PRO A 260 -3.28 -23.27 -29.93
C PRO A 260 -3.61 -21.80 -29.62
N THR A 261 -3.96 -21.51 -28.37
CA THR A 261 -4.16 -20.15 -27.85
C THR A 261 -3.99 -20.13 -26.34
N GLN A 262 -3.92 -18.93 -25.75
CA GLN A 262 -4.06 -18.68 -24.33
C GLN A 262 -4.91 -17.41 -24.16
N PRO A 263 -5.67 -17.26 -23.07
CA PRO A 263 -6.39 -16.02 -22.79
C PRO A 263 -5.42 -14.83 -22.74
N VAL A 264 -5.59 -13.88 -23.66
CA VAL A 264 -4.88 -12.60 -23.62
C VAL A 264 -5.84 -11.56 -23.07
N VAL A 265 -5.55 -11.03 -21.89
CA VAL A 265 -6.27 -9.89 -21.30
C VAL A 265 -5.37 -8.67 -21.29
N LEU A 266 -5.96 -7.49 -21.48
CA LEU A 266 -5.25 -6.22 -21.44
C LEU A 266 -5.97 -5.25 -20.52
N SER A 267 -5.20 -4.31 -19.97
CA SER A 267 -5.73 -3.22 -19.16
C SER A 267 -6.74 -2.40 -19.95
N TYR A 268 -7.84 -2.03 -19.29
CA TYR A 268 -8.81 -1.07 -19.81
C TYR A 268 -8.42 0.38 -19.52
N PHE A 269 -7.32 0.63 -18.80
CA PHE A 269 -6.85 1.98 -18.48
C PHE A 269 -6.63 2.84 -19.72
N PRO A 270 -6.00 2.38 -20.83
CA PRO A 270 -5.85 3.21 -22.03
C PRO A 270 -7.19 3.63 -22.65
N ILE A 271 -8.21 2.75 -22.62
CA ILE A 271 -9.57 3.08 -23.08
C ILE A 271 -10.21 4.10 -22.14
N PHE A 272 -10.06 3.91 -20.84
CA PHE A 272 -10.51 4.86 -19.84
C PHE A 272 -9.88 6.25 -20.07
N VAL A 273 -8.56 6.33 -20.27
CA VAL A 273 -7.84 7.57 -20.60
C VAL A 273 -8.33 8.19 -21.90
N LYS A 274 -8.54 7.37 -22.94
CA LYS A 274 -9.12 7.83 -24.22
C LYS A 274 -10.50 8.45 -24.05
N ASN A 275 -11.28 8.02 -23.06
CA ASN A 275 -12.63 8.50 -22.78
C ASN A 275 -12.68 9.63 -21.74
N LEU A 276 -11.54 10.08 -21.20
CA LEU A 276 -11.48 11.23 -20.31
C LEU A 276 -11.86 12.54 -21.03
N PRO A 277 -12.35 13.55 -20.29
CA PRO A 277 -12.45 14.94 -20.75
C PRO A 277 -11.16 15.44 -21.40
N ALA A 278 -11.27 16.33 -22.39
CA ALA A 278 -10.14 16.73 -23.24
C ALA A 278 -8.99 17.38 -22.44
N ASP A 279 -9.32 18.16 -21.44
CA ASP A 279 -8.38 18.80 -20.53
C ASP A 279 -7.66 17.78 -19.63
N LEU A 280 -8.37 16.83 -19.00
CA LEU A 280 -7.74 15.77 -18.19
C LEU A 280 -6.86 14.84 -19.04
N LYS A 281 -7.30 14.56 -20.26
CA LYS A 281 -6.54 13.78 -21.23
C LYS A 281 -5.26 14.48 -21.66
N ALA A 282 -5.28 15.81 -21.81
CA ALA A 282 -4.08 16.58 -22.09
C ALA A 282 -3.08 16.50 -20.92
N ILE A 283 -3.57 16.56 -19.67
CA ILE A 283 -2.72 16.41 -18.48
C ILE A 283 -2.06 15.04 -18.41
N ILE A 284 -2.84 13.95 -18.48
CA ILE A 284 -2.28 12.61 -18.26
C ILE A 284 -1.37 12.13 -19.40
N ASN A 285 -1.56 12.62 -20.63
CA ASN A 285 -0.72 12.25 -21.77
C ASN A 285 0.45 13.22 -22.00
N ALA A 286 0.61 14.25 -21.18
CA ALA A 286 1.74 15.16 -21.28
C ALA A 286 3.05 14.40 -20.98
N PRO A 287 4.13 14.55 -21.78
CA PRO A 287 5.38 13.82 -21.58
C PRO A 287 5.97 13.95 -20.17
N GLU A 288 5.84 15.12 -19.56
CA GLU A 288 6.26 15.42 -18.18
C GLU A 288 5.48 14.65 -17.10
N ASN A 289 4.31 14.09 -17.44
CA ASN A 289 3.46 13.33 -16.53
C ASN A 289 3.53 11.80 -16.79
N ILE A 290 4.54 11.31 -17.50
CA ILE A 290 4.69 9.88 -17.81
C ILE A 290 4.73 9.00 -16.55
N GLU A 291 5.34 9.49 -15.47
CA GLU A 291 5.35 8.79 -14.18
C GLU A 291 3.94 8.71 -13.57
N PHE A 292 3.17 9.80 -13.62
CA PHE A 292 1.77 9.82 -13.21
C PHE A 292 0.93 8.83 -14.02
N TYR A 293 1.10 8.81 -15.34
CA TYR A 293 0.39 7.87 -16.22
C TYR A 293 0.68 6.42 -15.81
N ASN A 294 1.95 6.04 -15.70
CA ASN A 294 2.36 4.67 -15.41
C ASN A 294 1.87 4.19 -14.04
N ASN A 295 1.94 5.07 -13.03
CA ASN A 295 1.52 4.69 -11.70
C ASN A 295 -0.01 4.70 -11.53
N LEU A 296 -0.74 5.60 -12.19
CA LEU A 296 -2.21 5.55 -12.23
C LEU A 296 -2.70 4.34 -13.03
N PHE A 297 -1.98 3.94 -14.09
CA PHE A 297 -2.22 2.69 -14.81
C PHE A 297 -2.11 1.49 -13.87
N ASN A 298 -1.01 1.40 -13.12
CA ASN A 298 -0.82 0.30 -12.17
C ASN A 298 -1.88 0.33 -11.05
N TYR A 299 -2.16 1.51 -10.51
CA TYR A 299 -3.21 1.70 -9.51
C TYR A 299 -4.58 1.23 -10.02
N TYR A 300 -4.95 1.59 -11.26
CA TYR A 300 -6.18 1.15 -11.91
C TYR A 300 -6.26 -0.37 -12.00
N ASP A 301 -5.20 -1.01 -12.51
CA ASP A 301 -5.18 -2.45 -12.73
C ASP A 301 -5.23 -3.24 -11.42
N VAL A 302 -4.39 -2.87 -10.44
CA VAL A 302 -4.35 -3.49 -9.10
C VAL A 302 -5.66 -3.27 -8.33
N SER A 303 -6.34 -2.15 -8.56
CA SER A 303 -7.59 -1.80 -7.88
C SER A 303 -8.84 -2.17 -8.69
N TYR A 304 -8.74 -3.12 -9.62
CA TYR A 304 -9.85 -3.67 -10.42
C TYR A 304 -10.57 -2.65 -11.33
N GLY A 305 -10.06 -1.43 -11.48
CA GLY A 305 -10.64 -0.42 -12.38
C GLY A 305 -12.12 -0.13 -12.13
N THR A 306 -12.58 -0.23 -10.88
CA THR A 306 -13.98 0.04 -10.50
C THR A 306 -14.37 1.49 -10.78
N ASP A 307 -15.66 1.81 -10.72
CA ASP A 307 -16.11 3.19 -10.94
C ASP A 307 -15.60 4.16 -9.87
N ASP A 308 -15.43 3.69 -8.62
CA ASP A 308 -14.79 4.47 -7.55
C ASP A 308 -13.32 4.76 -7.87
N VAL A 309 -12.58 3.76 -8.37
CA VAL A 309 -11.19 3.92 -8.79
C VAL A 309 -11.09 4.88 -9.97
N LYS A 310 -11.96 4.75 -10.98
CA LYS A 310 -12.05 5.70 -12.10
C LYS A 310 -12.33 7.12 -11.62
N ASN A 311 -13.23 7.29 -10.66
CA ASN A 311 -13.55 8.60 -10.09
C ASN A 311 -12.35 9.16 -9.34
N LEU A 312 -11.68 8.36 -8.51
CA LEU A 312 -10.49 8.81 -7.80
C LEU A 312 -9.37 9.22 -8.75
N ILE A 313 -9.18 8.50 -9.87
CA ILE A 313 -8.21 8.88 -10.91
C ILE A 313 -8.62 10.20 -11.58
N LYS A 314 -9.90 10.41 -11.90
CA LYS A 314 -10.37 11.71 -12.42
C LYS A 314 -10.06 12.84 -11.44
N TRP A 315 -10.37 12.66 -10.16
CA TRP A 315 -10.10 13.66 -9.12
C TRP A 315 -8.59 13.89 -8.93
N SER A 316 -7.76 12.85 -9.07
CA SER A 316 -6.30 12.96 -9.08
C SER A 316 -5.82 13.86 -10.21
N LEU A 317 -6.38 13.71 -11.40
CA LEU A 317 -6.03 14.53 -12.57
C LEU A 317 -6.51 15.99 -12.42
N GLU A 318 -7.71 16.22 -11.89
CA GLU A 318 -8.20 17.56 -11.58
C GLU A 318 -7.33 18.26 -10.52
N PHE A 319 -6.90 17.51 -9.49
CA PHE A 319 -5.96 18.01 -8.49
C PHE A 319 -4.61 18.36 -9.12
N LYS A 320 -4.03 17.46 -9.92
CA LYS A 320 -2.77 17.68 -10.64
C LYS A 320 -2.83 18.86 -11.63
N LYS A 321 -3.98 19.07 -12.28
CA LYS A 321 -4.21 20.22 -13.17
C LYS A 321 -4.08 21.57 -12.45
N SER A 322 -4.53 21.62 -11.19
CA SER A 322 -4.52 22.85 -10.40
C SER A 322 -3.29 22.99 -9.49
N ASN A 323 -2.45 21.95 -9.39
CA ASN A 323 -1.38 21.87 -8.42
C ASN A 323 -0.12 21.23 -9.02
N SER A 324 1.03 21.91 -8.89
CA SER A 324 2.33 21.29 -9.19
C SER A 324 2.71 20.32 -8.08
N VAL A 325 2.58 19.02 -8.35
CA VAL A 325 2.90 17.92 -7.41
C VAL A 325 3.62 16.79 -8.15
N THR A 326 4.65 16.20 -7.55
CA THR A 326 5.34 15.00 -8.09
C THR A 326 4.54 13.74 -7.76
N TRP A 327 4.87 12.60 -8.39
CA TRP A 327 4.20 11.34 -8.03
C TRP A 327 4.53 10.92 -6.59
N GLU A 328 5.79 11.09 -6.17
CA GLU A 328 6.25 10.80 -4.81
C GLU A 328 5.47 11.57 -3.74
N GLU A 329 5.18 12.84 -3.99
CA GLU A 329 4.35 13.68 -3.11
C GLU A 329 2.87 13.26 -3.13
N PHE A 330 2.36 12.82 -4.29
CA PHE A 330 0.95 12.52 -4.49
C PHE A 330 0.53 11.10 -4.06
N GLN A 331 1.40 10.10 -4.22
CA GLN A 331 1.09 8.70 -3.94
C GLN A 331 0.52 8.48 -2.53
N PRO A 332 1.09 9.04 -1.44
CA PRO A 332 0.52 8.90 -0.11
C PRO A 332 -0.89 9.49 0.01
N MET A 333 -1.17 10.59 -0.68
CA MET A 333 -2.50 11.21 -0.72
C MET A 333 -3.50 10.29 -1.42
N LEU A 334 -3.12 9.67 -2.54
CA LEU A 334 -3.96 8.73 -3.28
C LEU A 334 -4.33 7.52 -2.43
N THR A 335 -3.33 6.89 -1.79
CA THR A 335 -3.55 5.74 -0.90
C THR A 335 -4.46 6.11 0.27
N PHE A 336 -4.22 7.25 0.91
CA PHE A 336 -5.08 7.72 2.00
C PHE A 336 -6.51 7.96 1.53
N ALA A 337 -6.70 8.70 0.43
CA ALA A 337 -8.02 9.04 -0.08
C ALA A 337 -8.82 7.78 -0.47
N HIS A 338 -8.17 6.79 -1.09
CA HIS A 338 -8.79 5.50 -1.42
C HIS A 338 -9.36 4.82 -0.17
N ASN A 339 -8.53 4.60 0.84
CA ASN A 339 -8.95 3.92 2.08
C ASN A 339 -9.99 4.74 2.84
N PHE A 340 -9.76 6.05 2.98
CA PHE A 340 -10.64 6.94 3.72
C PHE A 340 -12.06 6.95 3.16
N LEU A 341 -12.21 7.00 1.85
CA LEU A 341 -13.53 7.03 1.20
C LEU A 341 -14.26 5.69 1.33
N GLN A 342 -13.54 4.56 1.29
CA GLN A 342 -14.11 3.23 1.53
C GLN A 342 -14.64 3.10 2.97
N GLU A 343 -13.89 3.61 3.95
CA GLU A 343 -14.29 3.60 5.37
C GLU A 343 -15.35 4.66 5.72
N ASN A 344 -15.52 5.67 4.86
CA ASN A 344 -16.40 6.82 5.12
C ASN A 344 -17.29 7.11 3.90
N PRO A 345 -18.24 6.21 3.58
CA PRO A 345 -19.14 6.36 2.43
C PRO A 345 -20.09 7.56 2.56
N ASP A 346 -20.21 8.14 3.76
CA ASP A 346 -20.99 9.35 4.05
C ASP A 346 -20.19 10.66 3.85
N THR A 347 -19.07 10.60 3.11
CA THR A 347 -18.28 11.77 2.71
C THR A 347 -19.07 12.63 1.72
N GLN A 348 -19.24 13.91 2.03
CA GLN A 348 -19.87 14.89 1.15
C GLN A 348 -18.85 15.43 0.15
N ASN A 349 -19.25 15.63 -1.10
CA ASN A 349 -18.40 16.16 -2.20
C ASN A 349 -17.02 15.46 -2.25
N PRO A 350 -16.97 14.12 -2.40
CA PRO A 350 -15.74 13.33 -2.29
C PRO A 350 -14.67 13.74 -3.31
N GLU A 351 -15.04 14.37 -4.42
CA GLU A 351 -14.12 14.95 -5.40
C GLU A 351 -13.16 16.01 -4.83
N GLN A 352 -13.49 16.60 -3.68
CA GLN A 352 -12.66 17.60 -2.99
C GLN A 352 -11.63 16.97 -2.04
N ILE A 353 -11.55 15.65 -1.90
CA ILE A 353 -10.73 14.99 -0.87
C ILE A 353 -9.25 15.40 -0.95
N PHE A 354 -8.66 15.46 -2.14
CA PHE A 354 -7.26 15.86 -2.33
C PHE A 354 -7.02 17.33 -1.97
N THR A 355 -7.96 18.22 -2.32
CA THR A 355 -7.94 19.62 -1.92
C THR A 355 -7.98 19.75 -0.41
N ARG A 356 -8.88 19.02 0.26
CA ARG A 356 -8.98 19.06 1.73
C ARG A 356 -7.72 18.57 2.42
N ILE A 357 -7.14 17.46 1.94
CA ILE A 357 -5.86 16.93 2.46
C ILE A 357 -4.76 17.99 2.31
N LYS A 358 -4.64 18.61 1.13
CA LYS A 358 -3.65 19.67 0.88
C LYS A 358 -3.88 20.88 1.78
N ASP A 359 -5.11 21.36 1.89
CA ASP A 359 -5.46 22.52 2.70
C ASP A 359 -5.21 22.29 4.18
N LEU A 360 -5.51 21.08 4.69
CA LEU A 360 -5.18 20.69 6.06
C LEU A 360 -3.67 20.68 6.27
N ASN A 361 -2.90 20.06 5.37
CA ASN A 361 -1.44 20.04 5.46
C ASN A 361 -0.85 21.47 5.45
N ASN A 362 -1.33 22.33 4.55
CA ASN A 362 -0.89 23.73 4.49
C ASN A 362 -1.24 24.49 5.77
N ALA A 363 -2.44 24.29 6.32
CA ALA A 363 -2.86 24.95 7.53
C ALA A 363 -2.10 24.45 8.76
N LEU A 364 -1.68 23.18 8.79
CA LEU A 364 -0.81 22.63 9.83
C LEU A 364 0.62 23.17 9.75
N ILE A 365 1.12 23.44 8.55
CA ILE A 365 2.42 24.12 8.37
C ILE A 365 2.36 25.55 8.91
N GLN A 366 1.25 26.27 8.66
CA GLN A 366 1.08 27.64 9.15
C GLN A 366 0.77 27.72 10.64
N ASN A 367 -0.02 26.76 11.14
CA ASN A 367 -0.42 26.68 12.53
C ASN A 367 -0.35 25.21 13.02
N PRO A 368 0.78 24.76 13.56
CA PRO A 368 0.92 23.41 14.10
C PRO A 368 -0.04 23.11 15.27
N SER A 369 -0.62 24.14 15.90
CA SER A 369 -1.62 23.97 16.97
C SER A 369 -3.05 23.79 16.46
N LEU A 370 -3.27 23.82 15.13
CA LEU A 370 -4.62 23.77 14.54
C LEU A 370 -5.42 22.53 14.94
N LEU A 371 -4.77 21.42 15.27
CA LEU A 371 -5.49 20.21 15.69
C LEU A 371 -5.94 20.25 17.15
N LEU A 372 -5.47 21.21 17.96
CA LEU A 372 -5.77 21.26 19.38
C LEU A 372 -7.19 21.73 19.66
N ASN A 373 -7.92 20.96 20.48
CA ASN A 373 -9.20 21.37 21.04
C ASN A 373 -9.02 22.04 22.41
N ILE A 374 -8.48 23.25 22.42
CA ILE A 374 -8.19 24.01 23.64
C ILE A 374 -8.88 25.37 23.61
N PRO A 375 -9.36 25.93 24.74
CA PRO A 375 -9.76 27.33 24.78
C PRO A 375 -8.59 28.26 24.41
N CYS A 376 -8.79 29.22 23.50
CA CYS A 376 -7.68 30.08 23.05
C CYS A 376 -6.99 30.82 24.21
N SER A 377 -7.73 31.15 25.27
CA SER A 377 -7.21 31.78 26.48
C SER A 377 -6.23 30.91 27.27
N GLN A 378 -6.27 29.59 27.09
CA GLN A 378 -5.39 28.63 27.76
C GLN A 378 -4.08 28.42 27.00
N LEU A 379 -4.04 28.67 25.68
CA LEU A 379 -2.86 28.41 24.85
C LEU A 379 -1.56 29.08 25.36
N PRO A 380 -1.57 30.34 25.82
CA PRO A 380 -0.36 30.97 26.37
C PRO A 380 0.26 30.21 27.56
N ALA A 381 -0.57 29.52 28.37
CA ALA A 381 -0.09 28.76 29.53
C ALA A 381 0.71 27.50 29.16
N TRP A 382 0.65 27.07 27.90
CA TRP A 382 1.36 25.90 27.37
C TRP A 382 2.57 26.31 26.52
N GLN A 383 2.54 27.50 25.91
CA GLN A 383 3.60 27.99 25.03
C GLN A 383 4.97 28.11 25.73
N GLU A 384 4.99 28.48 27.01
CA GLU A 384 6.25 28.57 27.77
C GLU A 384 6.94 27.20 27.88
N LEU A 385 6.17 26.16 28.21
CA LEU A 385 6.70 24.80 28.31
C LEU A 385 7.02 24.20 26.93
N ALA A 386 6.19 24.49 25.92
CA ALA A 386 6.43 24.07 24.55
C ALA A 386 7.77 24.61 24.02
N ASN A 387 8.04 25.89 24.28
CA ASN A 387 9.24 26.59 23.82
C ASN A 387 10.36 26.62 24.88
N HIS A 388 10.36 25.68 25.83
CA HIS A 388 11.33 25.65 26.93
C HIS A 388 12.77 25.72 26.41
N PRO A 389 13.53 26.79 26.72
CA PRO A 389 14.88 26.96 26.21
C PRO A 389 15.85 26.03 26.94
N ILE A 390 16.41 25.07 26.21
CA ILE A 390 17.34 24.10 26.79
C ILE A 390 18.72 24.77 27.02
N PRO A 391 19.26 24.75 28.25
CA PRO A 391 20.54 25.38 28.57
C PRO A 391 21.70 24.81 27.75
N VAL A 392 22.66 25.68 27.40
CA VAL A 392 23.87 25.28 26.65
C VAL A 392 24.67 24.19 27.38
N SER A 393 24.73 24.23 28.72
CA SER A 393 25.38 23.18 29.51
C SER A 393 24.75 21.80 29.29
N VAL A 394 23.42 21.73 29.18
CA VAL A 394 22.69 20.49 28.89
C VAL A 394 22.95 20.03 27.46
N LYS A 395 22.87 20.94 26.47
CA LYS A 395 23.20 20.64 25.07
C LYS A 395 24.63 20.09 24.92
N ASN A 396 25.60 20.71 25.59
CA ASN A 396 26.99 20.27 25.59
C ASN A 396 27.16 18.88 26.17
N LYS A 397 26.41 18.54 27.24
CA LYS A 397 26.44 17.19 27.81
C LYS A 397 25.91 16.15 26.83
N ILE A 398 24.78 16.41 26.16
CA ILE A 398 24.25 15.51 25.12
C ILE A 398 25.28 15.34 23.98
N PHE A 399 25.91 16.43 23.53
CA PHE A 399 26.95 16.37 22.51
C PHE A 399 28.19 15.55 22.95
N GLN A 400 28.56 15.58 24.23
CA GLN A 400 29.67 14.78 24.75
C GLN A 400 29.41 13.28 24.68
N VAL A 401 28.15 12.83 24.81
CA VAL A 401 27.78 11.43 24.59
C VAL A 401 28.18 10.99 23.18
N ASN A 402 27.98 11.86 22.18
CA ASN A 402 28.29 11.59 20.77
C ASN A 402 29.79 11.54 20.48
N GLY A 403 30.63 12.09 21.36
CA GLY A 403 32.09 12.02 21.22
C GLY A 403 32.67 10.63 21.51
N VAL A 404 31.86 9.73 22.07
CA VAL A 404 32.24 8.37 22.48
C VAL A 404 31.53 7.30 21.63
N THR A 405 30.60 7.72 20.76
CA THR A 405 29.73 6.82 20.00
C THR A 405 30.24 6.54 18.58
N GLY A 406 29.81 5.42 17.99
CA GLY A 406 30.07 5.10 16.57
C GLY A 406 29.18 5.91 15.61
N TRP A 407 29.39 5.75 14.30
CA TRP A 407 28.65 6.49 13.25
C TRP A 407 27.12 6.34 13.27
N PHE A 408 26.56 5.42 14.07
CA PHE A 408 25.13 5.10 14.11
C PHE A 408 24.46 5.35 15.48
N ASP A 409 25.21 5.81 16.47
CA ASP A 409 24.80 5.86 17.88
C ASP A 409 24.76 7.31 18.38
N GLU A 410 23.89 8.13 17.82
CA GLU A 410 23.81 9.55 18.16
C GLU A 410 22.77 9.80 19.29
N ALA A 411 23.17 10.54 20.31
CA ALA A 411 22.31 11.16 21.30
C ALA A 411 21.84 12.54 20.81
N VAL A 412 20.54 12.79 20.81
CA VAL A 412 19.93 14.05 20.34
C VAL A 412 18.79 14.47 21.25
N ILE A 413 18.68 15.77 21.47
CA ILE A 413 17.50 16.35 22.09
C ILE A 413 16.31 16.19 21.15
N GLN A 414 15.27 15.53 21.63
CA GLN A 414 14.00 15.41 20.93
C GLN A 414 13.05 16.52 21.40
N ASP A 415 13.25 17.75 20.96
CA ASP A 415 12.28 18.82 21.21
C ASP A 415 11.02 18.62 20.33
N LEU A 416 10.02 19.51 20.46
CA LEU A 416 8.77 19.38 19.69
C LEU A 416 8.99 19.38 18.17
N ASP A 417 10.07 19.99 17.67
CA ASP A 417 10.38 20.08 16.25
C ASP A 417 11.16 18.86 15.73
N TYR A 418 11.73 18.05 16.63
CA TYR A 418 12.28 16.73 16.29
C TYR A 418 11.18 15.75 15.84
N SER A 419 9.97 15.89 16.37
CA SER A 419 8.84 15.03 16.02
C SER A 419 8.49 15.15 14.54
N LYS A 420 8.18 14.00 13.93
CA LYS A 420 7.66 13.94 12.56
C LYS A 420 6.12 13.99 12.51
N SER A 421 5.44 14.02 13.66
CA SER A 421 3.99 14.11 13.77
C SER A 421 3.52 15.57 13.82
N TYR A 422 2.33 15.83 13.29
CA TYR A 422 1.62 17.12 13.43
C TYR A 422 0.71 17.16 14.67
N THR A 423 0.66 16.08 15.44
CA THR A 423 -0.23 15.93 16.60
C THR A 423 0.50 16.33 17.86
N ILE A 424 -0.03 17.34 18.54
CA ILE A 424 0.49 17.84 19.81
C ILE A 424 -0.48 17.43 20.92
N ASN A 425 0.08 16.92 21.99
CA ASN A 425 -0.58 16.58 23.23
C ASN A 425 -0.16 17.58 24.30
N MET A 426 -1.15 18.04 25.08
CA MET A 426 -0.93 18.92 26.21
C MET A 426 -1.76 18.41 27.38
N ASP A 427 -1.12 18.11 28.49
CA ASP A 427 -1.80 17.53 29.64
C ASP A 427 -1.30 18.11 30.97
N VAL A 428 -2.18 18.14 31.97
CA VAL A 428 -1.83 18.56 33.33
C VAL A 428 -2.60 17.76 34.36
N TYR A 429 -1.89 17.26 35.37
CA TYR A 429 -2.43 16.39 36.42
C TYR A 429 -2.07 16.94 37.81
N PRO A 430 -2.96 17.73 38.45
CA PRO A 430 -2.69 18.36 39.74
C PRO A 430 -3.22 17.58 40.94
N VAL A 431 -2.53 17.66 42.08
CA VAL A 431 -3.00 17.20 43.39
C VAL A 431 -2.97 18.37 44.35
N LYS A 432 -4.09 18.60 45.03
CA LYS A 432 -4.18 19.59 46.10
C LYS A 432 -3.82 18.96 47.44
N ILE A 433 -2.90 19.59 48.17
CA ILE A 433 -2.47 19.21 49.50
C ILE A 433 -2.86 20.35 50.45
N SER A 434 -3.94 20.12 51.17
CA SER A 434 -4.49 21.04 52.19
C SER A 434 -3.77 20.96 53.54
N ASN A 435 -3.09 19.85 53.80
CA ASN A 435 -2.27 19.67 54.99
C ASN A 435 -1.06 18.80 54.63
N MET A 436 0.14 19.31 54.89
CA MET A 436 1.37 18.62 54.51
C MET A 436 1.50 17.27 55.26
N PRO A 437 2.11 16.24 54.65
CA PRO A 437 2.38 14.99 55.33
C PRO A 437 3.48 15.13 56.40
N ASP A 438 3.51 14.20 57.33
CA ASP A 438 4.57 14.05 58.32
C ASP A 438 5.83 13.45 57.68
N LYS A 439 6.99 14.07 57.92
CA LYS A 439 8.31 13.48 57.62
C LYS A 439 8.82 12.60 58.76
N SER A 440 8.40 12.91 59.97
CA SER A 440 8.57 12.09 61.18
C SER A 440 7.40 12.40 62.13
N PRO A 441 7.14 11.57 63.16
CA PRO A 441 5.97 11.76 64.02
C PRO A 441 5.87 13.20 64.57
N GLY A 442 4.80 13.90 64.18
CA GLY A 442 4.53 15.28 64.60
C GLY A 442 5.34 16.37 63.89
N VAL A 443 6.22 16.02 62.94
CA VAL A 443 6.99 16.98 62.14
C VAL A 443 6.52 16.95 60.70
N LYS A 444 5.94 18.06 60.24
CA LYS A 444 5.43 18.24 58.89
C LYS A 444 6.55 18.55 57.90
N TYR A 445 6.40 18.09 56.65
CA TYR A 445 7.17 18.63 55.54
C TYR A 445 6.76 20.09 55.27
N THR A 446 7.71 20.93 54.87
CA THR A 446 7.37 22.15 54.10
C THR A 446 7.07 21.78 52.63
N PRO A 447 6.37 22.64 51.86
CA PRO A 447 6.12 22.38 50.43
C PRO A 447 7.40 22.08 49.63
N ALA A 448 8.47 22.84 49.87
CA ALA A 448 9.76 22.65 49.21
C ALA A 448 10.42 21.32 49.60
N GLU A 449 10.40 20.96 50.89
CA GLU A 449 10.96 19.69 51.36
C GLU A 449 10.18 18.49 50.79
N PHE A 450 8.85 18.57 50.75
CA PHE A 450 8.03 17.50 50.17
C PHE A 450 8.25 17.39 48.67
N PHE A 451 8.40 18.50 47.95
CA PHE A 451 8.67 18.48 46.52
C PHE A 451 10.04 17.88 46.18
N ASP A 452 11.08 18.18 46.98
CA ASP A 452 12.39 17.53 46.82
C ASP A 452 12.34 16.04 47.18
N TYR A 453 11.58 15.66 48.23
CA TYR A 453 11.31 14.26 48.54
C TYR A 453 10.58 13.55 47.39
N PHE A 454 9.55 14.16 46.83
CA PHE A 454 8.79 13.65 45.69
C PHE A 454 9.69 13.40 44.48
N ARG A 455 10.57 14.34 44.13
CA ARG A 455 11.54 14.18 43.03
C ARG A 455 12.49 13.01 43.22
N ARG A 456 13.11 12.92 44.41
CA ARG A 456 14.10 11.87 44.72
C ARG A 456 13.48 10.48 44.82
N ASN A 457 12.20 10.43 45.17
CA ASN A 457 11.44 9.19 45.35
C ASN A 457 10.32 9.07 44.30
N ILE A 458 10.52 9.59 43.09
CA ILE A 458 9.47 9.68 42.05
C ILE A 458 8.82 8.31 41.75
N ASN A 459 9.57 7.22 41.87
CA ASN A 459 9.09 5.85 41.66
C ASN A 459 8.11 5.36 42.75
N ASP A 460 8.09 5.97 43.93
CA ASP A 460 7.06 5.68 44.95
C ASP A 460 5.69 6.22 44.49
N PHE A 461 5.72 7.16 43.56
CA PHE A 461 4.56 7.85 43.01
C PHE A 461 4.25 7.45 41.55
N THR A 462 4.93 6.43 40.98
CA THR A 462 4.62 5.92 39.63
C THR A 462 4.33 4.42 39.67
N ASP A 463 3.62 3.90 38.69
CA ASP A 463 3.34 2.45 38.58
C ASP A 463 4.38 1.75 37.71
N ILE A 464 4.85 0.59 38.16
CA ILE A 464 5.80 -0.25 37.42
C ILE A 464 5.25 -0.70 36.07
N ASN A 465 3.92 -0.83 35.96
CA ASN A 465 3.27 -1.26 34.72
C ASN A 465 3.10 -0.11 33.71
N HIS A 466 3.46 1.13 34.08
CA HIS A 466 3.25 2.31 33.25
C HIS A 466 4.55 3.12 33.02
N GLY A 467 5.49 3.10 33.97
CA GLY A 467 6.77 3.81 33.81
C GLY A 467 7.61 3.86 35.10
N LYS A 468 8.90 3.56 34.99
CA LYS A 468 9.88 3.76 36.09
C LYS A 468 11.08 4.58 35.67
N PHE A 469 11.49 5.49 36.56
CA PHE A 469 12.57 6.44 36.35
C PHE A 469 13.86 5.92 36.98
N TYR A 470 14.93 5.86 36.20
CA TYR A 470 16.26 5.45 36.65
C TYR A 470 17.29 6.46 36.19
N PRO A 471 18.14 7.00 37.07
CA PRO A 471 19.33 7.70 36.62
C PRO A 471 20.13 6.83 35.65
N VAL A 472 20.55 7.42 34.53
CA VAL A 472 21.31 6.69 33.52
C VAL A 472 22.67 6.31 34.10
N VAL A 473 23.01 5.03 33.97
CA VAL A 473 24.31 4.45 34.34
C VAL A 473 24.78 3.63 33.14
N GLU A 474 25.56 4.27 32.29
CA GLU A 474 26.05 3.69 31.04
C GLU A 474 27.58 3.83 30.97
N PRO A 475 28.33 2.84 31.53
CA PRO A 475 29.78 2.89 31.59
C PRO A 475 30.45 3.01 30.21
N GLN A 476 29.82 2.48 29.16
CA GLN A 476 30.33 2.54 27.79
C GLN A 476 30.41 3.98 27.25
N TYR A 477 29.55 4.87 27.75
CA TYR A 477 29.53 6.29 27.39
C TYR A 477 30.12 7.18 28.49
N ASN A 478 30.70 6.59 29.53
CA ASN A 478 31.22 7.29 30.72
C ASN A 478 30.14 8.15 31.41
N ILE A 479 28.92 7.61 31.53
CA ILE A 479 27.79 8.28 32.17
C ILE A 479 27.41 7.52 33.45
N ASP A 480 27.38 8.23 34.57
CA ASP A 480 26.69 7.80 35.79
C ASP A 480 26.04 9.04 36.42
N ASP A 481 24.75 9.20 36.19
CA ASP A 481 23.99 10.35 36.68
C ASP A 481 23.32 10.10 38.03
N THR A 482 23.64 8.99 38.70
CA THR A 482 23.06 8.65 40.01
C THR A 482 23.31 9.74 41.04
N GLN A 483 24.55 10.24 41.14
CA GLN A 483 24.89 11.31 42.08
C GLN A 483 24.31 12.65 41.65
N LEU A 484 24.31 12.95 40.34
CA LEU A 484 23.79 14.22 39.81
C LEU A 484 22.28 14.34 40.05
N TRP A 485 21.52 13.28 39.73
CA TRP A 485 20.08 13.23 39.99
C TRP A 485 19.76 13.39 41.49
N ASN A 486 20.55 12.76 42.35
CA ASN A 486 20.42 12.87 43.80
C ASN A 486 21.12 14.10 44.41
N SER A 487 21.57 15.06 43.61
CA SER A 487 22.15 16.30 44.13
C SER A 487 21.04 17.33 44.47
N SER A 488 21.45 18.48 45.00
CA SER A 488 20.58 19.65 45.16
C SER A 488 20.33 20.40 43.85
N ASN A 489 21.05 20.06 42.77
CA ASN A 489 20.86 20.63 41.44
C ASN A 489 21.00 19.54 40.36
N PRO A 490 19.91 18.84 40.01
CA PRO A 490 19.91 17.75 39.04
C PRO A 490 20.01 18.21 37.57
N MET A 491 20.28 19.50 37.30
CA MET A 491 20.39 20.02 35.94
C MET A 491 21.38 19.19 35.10
N GLY A 492 20.92 18.73 33.94
CA GLY A 492 21.66 17.86 33.03
C GLY A 492 21.63 16.37 33.38
N ALA A 493 21.02 15.93 34.49
CA ALA A 493 20.87 14.50 34.77
C ALA A 493 20.02 13.81 33.69
N LEU A 494 20.55 12.73 33.13
CA LEU A 494 19.86 11.82 32.23
C LEU A 494 19.12 10.76 33.05
N ILE A 495 17.87 10.52 32.68
CA ILE A 495 16.97 9.56 33.32
C ILE A 495 16.38 8.67 32.23
N THR A 496 16.54 7.35 32.37
CA THR A 496 15.79 6.38 31.59
C THR A 496 14.42 6.16 32.24
N ILE A 497 13.38 6.25 31.44
CA ILE A 497 12.02 5.87 31.76
C ILE A 497 11.77 4.49 31.14
N LYS A 498 11.63 3.47 31.97
CA LYS A 498 11.21 2.14 31.54
C LYS A 498 9.72 2.13 31.26
N ILE A 499 9.36 2.44 30.02
CA ILE A 499 8.00 2.40 29.51
C ILE A 499 7.78 0.99 28.93
N PRO A 500 6.66 0.31 29.23
CA PRO A 500 6.39 -1.01 28.68
C PRO A 500 6.53 -1.02 27.15
N ALA A 501 7.36 -1.94 26.65
CA ALA A 501 7.66 -2.14 25.23
C ALA A 501 8.45 -1.04 24.49
N ASP A 502 8.72 0.13 25.10
CA ASP A 502 9.41 1.23 24.40
C ASP A 502 10.12 2.21 25.37
N ASN A 503 11.28 1.79 25.93
CA ASN A 503 12.03 2.63 26.88
C ASN A 503 12.36 4.00 26.26
N GLY A 504 12.45 5.03 27.11
CA GLY A 504 12.80 6.38 26.65
C GLY A 504 13.77 7.08 27.59
N THR A 505 14.71 7.84 27.04
CA THR A 505 15.58 8.72 27.83
C THR A 505 15.03 10.15 27.89
N VAL A 506 15.12 10.79 29.06
CA VAL A 506 14.91 12.22 29.25
C VAL A 506 16.11 12.86 29.92
N VAL A 507 16.28 14.17 29.75
CA VAL A 507 17.29 14.97 30.47
C VAL A 507 16.60 16.05 31.31
N CYS A 508 17.09 16.26 32.53
CA CYS A 508 16.70 17.40 33.35
C CYS A 508 17.22 18.69 32.69
N SER A 509 16.37 19.36 31.93
CA SER A 509 16.71 20.54 31.12
C SER A 509 16.30 21.85 31.80
N GLY A 510 15.56 21.79 32.91
CA GLY A 510 15.15 22.92 33.72
C GLY A 510 15.14 22.54 35.19
N PHE A 511 15.63 23.42 36.07
CA PHE A 511 15.59 23.20 37.51
C PHE A 511 15.52 24.53 38.26
N GLY A 512 14.59 24.64 39.20
CA GLY A 512 14.40 25.79 40.07
C GLY A 512 13.71 25.39 41.38
N ALA A 513 13.46 26.37 42.25
CA ALA A 513 12.95 26.12 43.61
C ALA A 513 11.56 25.46 43.65
N GLN A 514 10.76 25.63 42.59
CA GLN A 514 9.37 25.18 42.51
C GLN A 514 9.07 24.24 41.35
N ALA A 515 10.06 23.95 40.50
CA ALA A 515 9.85 23.12 39.33
C ALA A 515 11.15 22.50 38.81
N TRP A 516 11.02 21.38 38.10
CA TRP A 516 12.02 20.89 37.17
C TRP A 516 11.34 20.48 35.85
N ILE A 517 12.12 20.46 34.78
CA ILE A 517 11.64 20.13 33.43
C ILE A 517 12.49 18.99 32.89
N PHE A 518 11.82 17.98 32.36
CA PHE A 518 12.41 16.97 31.52
C PHE A 518 12.18 17.31 30.05
N THR A 519 13.23 17.17 29.24
CA THR A 519 13.15 17.15 27.78
C THR A 519 13.51 15.77 27.29
N THR A 520 12.79 15.25 26.31
CA THR A 520 13.04 13.93 25.71
C THR A 520 14.34 13.89 24.92
N VAL A 521 14.99 12.74 24.92
CA VAL A 521 16.31 12.52 24.32
C VAL A 521 16.30 11.20 23.57
N LYS A 522 16.71 11.23 22.31
CA LYS A 522 17.14 10.03 21.59
C LYS A 522 18.49 9.66 22.17
N SER A 523 18.65 8.42 22.62
CA SER A 523 19.92 7.95 23.19
C SER A 523 20.41 6.67 22.51
N PRO A 524 21.71 6.38 22.55
CA PRO A 524 22.26 5.12 22.03
C PRO A 524 21.73 3.85 22.71
N TRP A 525 21.26 3.96 23.96
CA TRP A 525 20.85 2.80 24.77
C TRP A 525 19.35 2.57 24.80
N ASP A 526 18.53 3.63 24.78
CA ASP A 526 17.06 3.52 24.74
C ASP A 526 16.48 3.78 23.33
N GLY A 527 17.28 4.30 22.39
CA GLY A 527 16.80 4.64 21.05
C GLY A 527 16.03 5.95 21.01
N GLU A 528 15.06 6.07 20.10
CA GLU A 528 14.17 7.21 20.02
C GLU A 528 13.11 7.14 21.12
N HIS A 529 12.97 8.21 21.90
CA HIS A 529 11.88 8.35 22.87
C HIS A 529 10.52 8.34 22.13
N PRO A 530 9.48 7.63 22.62
CA PRO A 530 8.19 7.48 21.93
C PRO A 530 7.51 8.81 21.57
N VAL A 531 7.73 9.82 22.41
CA VAL A 531 7.28 11.20 22.21
C VAL A 531 8.46 12.16 22.24
N SER A 532 8.32 13.30 21.57
CA SER A 532 9.27 14.42 21.56
C SER A 532 8.62 15.65 22.19
N GLY A 533 9.25 16.26 23.19
CA GLY A 533 8.70 17.40 23.91
C GLY A 533 9.27 17.62 25.31
N ASN A 534 8.49 18.33 26.12
CA ASN A 534 8.88 18.76 27.47
C ASN A 534 7.81 18.37 28.50
N ARG A 535 8.26 17.96 29.68
CA ARG A 535 7.38 17.72 30.83
C ARG A 535 7.90 18.43 32.07
N LEU A 536 7.10 19.34 32.59
CA LEU A 536 7.34 20.06 33.83
C LEU A 536 6.73 19.29 35.00
N PHE A 537 7.49 19.17 36.08
CA PHE A 537 6.98 18.83 37.39
C PHE A 537 7.13 20.07 38.25
N GLY A 538 6.08 20.45 38.97
CA GLY A 538 6.10 21.69 39.72
C GLY A 538 5.13 21.71 40.88
N TYR A 539 5.26 22.75 41.69
CA TYR A 539 4.26 23.10 42.67
C TYR A 539 4.11 24.61 42.82
N TYR A 540 2.96 25.04 43.31
CA TYR A 540 2.76 26.37 43.86
C TYR A 540 1.94 26.27 45.15
N VAL A 541 1.93 27.34 45.94
CA VAL A 541 1.08 27.47 47.12
C VAL A 541 0.00 28.49 46.78
N ASP A 542 -1.27 28.09 46.92
CA ASP A 542 -2.39 28.97 46.62
C ASP A 542 -2.61 30.02 47.74
N SER A 543 -3.57 30.93 47.53
CA SER A 543 -3.88 31.99 48.50
C SER A 543 -4.39 31.48 49.86
N SER A 544 -4.81 30.22 49.94
CA SER A 544 -5.28 29.57 51.17
C SER A 544 -4.13 28.92 51.95
N GLY A 545 -2.93 28.87 51.37
CA GLY A 545 -1.77 28.17 51.94
C GLY A 545 -1.70 26.70 51.52
N ASP A 546 -2.59 26.24 50.64
CA ASP A 546 -2.60 24.85 50.18
C ASP A 546 -1.57 24.67 49.06
N MET A 547 -0.83 23.56 49.07
CA MET A 547 0.12 23.21 48.02
C MET A 547 -0.60 22.53 46.86
N ILE A 548 -0.41 23.02 45.64
CA ILE A 548 -0.80 22.33 44.41
C ILE A 548 0.47 21.77 43.76
N ILE A 549 0.64 20.45 43.80
CA ILE A 549 1.72 19.74 43.08
C ILE A 549 1.16 19.17 41.79
N TYR A 550 1.91 19.26 40.69
CA TYR A 550 1.42 18.85 39.38
C TYR A 550 2.53 18.42 38.43
N THR A 551 2.16 17.62 37.44
CA THR A 551 2.92 17.42 36.20
C THR A 551 2.18 18.07 35.05
N ARG A 552 2.91 18.68 34.11
CA ARG A 552 2.38 19.30 32.91
C ARG A 552 3.23 18.87 31.71
N GLY A 553 2.63 18.30 30.68
CA GLY A 553 3.30 17.86 29.46
C GLY A 553 2.94 18.69 28.24
N VAL A 554 3.91 18.91 27.36
CA VAL A 554 3.68 19.29 25.97
C VAL A 554 4.57 18.43 25.08
N ASP A 555 3.97 17.53 24.31
CA ASP A 555 4.70 16.54 23.52
C ASP A 555 4.00 16.16 22.21
N ARG A 556 4.74 15.55 21.29
CA ARG A 556 4.26 14.99 20.01
C ARG A 556 4.79 13.59 19.84
N PHE A 557 4.08 12.69 19.15
CA PHE A 557 4.65 11.38 18.80
C PHE A 557 5.89 11.52 17.91
N THR A 558 6.96 10.81 18.24
CA THR A 558 8.26 10.99 17.55
C THR A 558 8.25 10.48 16.11
N THR A 559 7.67 9.31 15.85
CA THR A 559 7.78 8.63 14.56
C THR A 559 6.57 8.89 13.63
N LYS A 560 6.85 8.96 12.31
CA LYS A 560 5.84 8.86 11.24
C LYS A 560 5.61 7.38 10.96
N THR A 561 4.40 6.86 11.16
CA THR A 561 3.93 5.80 10.26
C THR A 561 3.01 6.43 9.23
N HIS A 562 3.31 6.21 7.95
CA HIS A 562 2.50 6.74 6.86
C HIS A 562 1.16 5.99 6.81
N GLY A 563 0.03 6.68 7.03
CA GLY A 563 -1.32 6.18 6.77
C GLY A 563 -2.30 6.29 7.94
N GLY A 564 -3.59 6.03 7.66
CA GLY A 564 -4.70 6.13 8.63
C GLY A 564 -4.60 5.21 9.86
N PHE A 565 -3.65 4.28 9.88
CA PHE A 565 -3.34 3.42 11.03
C PHE A 565 -2.68 4.17 12.20
N GLN A 566 -2.06 5.34 11.96
CA GLN A 566 -1.45 6.17 13.00
C GLN A 566 -2.48 6.63 14.05
N TYR A 567 -3.72 6.91 13.63
CA TYR A 567 -4.77 7.42 14.51
C TYR A 567 -5.07 6.49 15.70
N ALA A 568 -5.12 5.18 15.45
CA ALA A 568 -5.40 4.20 16.50
C ALA A 568 -4.19 4.01 17.43
N LEU A 569 -2.97 4.02 16.89
CA LEU A 569 -1.74 3.84 17.66
C LEU A 569 -1.44 5.04 18.55
N GLU A 570 -1.61 6.26 18.05
CA GLU A 570 -1.43 7.49 18.85
C GLU A 570 -2.47 7.56 19.97
N ASN A 571 -3.73 7.21 19.68
CA ASN A 571 -4.79 7.19 20.69
C ASN A 571 -4.51 6.16 21.80
N LEU A 572 -4.01 4.98 21.46
CA LEU A 572 -3.61 3.96 22.44
C LEU A 572 -2.43 4.44 23.30
N GLY A 573 -1.40 5.02 22.68
CA GLY A 573 -0.24 5.53 23.42
C GLY A 573 -0.59 6.70 24.36
N TYR A 574 -1.45 7.63 23.94
CA TYR A 574 -1.93 8.70 24.83
C TYR A 574 -2.78 8.17 25.99
N THR A 575 -3.60 7.13 25.75
CA THR A 575 -4.38 6.49 26.82
C THR A 575 -3.46 5.87 27.89
N SER A 576 -2.37 5.21 27.46
CA SER A 576 -1.38 4.64 28.39
C SER A 576 -0.60 5.72 29.15
N ALA A 577 -0.23 6.82 28.49
CA ALA A 577 0.43 7.96 29.14
C ALA A 577 -0.49 8.65 30.16
N GLN A 578 -1.77 8.85 29.83
CA GLN A 578 -2.78 9.39 30.74
C GLN A 578 -2.91 8.52 32.01
N ALA A 579 -3.03 7.19 31.84
CA ALA A 579 -3.12 6.27 32.97
C ALA A 579 -1.91 6.38 33.92
N MET A 580 -0.70 6.62 33.39
CA MET A 580 0.52 6.82 34.19
C MET A 580 0.39 8.04 35.11
N TRP A 581 -0.06 9.17 34.58
CA TRP A 581 -0.16 10.43 35.34
C TRP A 581 -1.34 10.46 36.29
N GLU A 582 -2.48 9.89 35.92
CA GLU A 582 -3.62 9.69 36.84
C GLU A 582 -3.21 8.79 38.03
N THR A 583 -2.45 7.73 37.77
CA THR A 583 -1.92 6.87 38.83
C THR A 583 -0.95 7.63 39.73
N MET A 584 -0.15 8.55 39.18
CA MET A 584 0.70 9.42 39.99
C MET A 584 -0.13 10.31 40.94
N GLN A 585 -1.22 10.92 40.46
CA GLN A 585 -2.12 11.70 41.32
C GLN A 585 -2.67 10.85 42.48
N GLN A 586 -3.10 9.63 42.17
CA GLN A 586 -3.63 8.69 43.15
C GLN A 586 -2.57 8.33 44.20
N LYS A 587 -1.33 8.02 43.79
CA LYS A 587 -0.25 7.66 44.70
C LYS A 587 0.21 8.83 45.57
N VAL A 588 0.31 10.04 45.02
CA VAL A 588 0.63 11.25 45.80
C VAL A 588 -0.44 11.51 46.85
N SER A 589 -1.72 11.48 46.45
CA SER A 589 -2.85 11.66 47.37
C SER A 589 -2.85 10.60 48.47
N ALA A 590 -2.67 9.32 48.12
CA ALA A 590 -2.62 8.22 49.07
C ALA A 590 -1.43 8.35 50.06
N PHE A 591 -0.24 8.70 49.57
CA PHE A 591 0.93 8.92 50.42
C PHE A 591 0.69 10.04 51.43
N VAL A 592 0.16 11.18 50.98
CA VAL A 592 -0.09 12.33 51.84
C VAL A 592 -1.11 11.99 52.92
N ASN A 593 -2.25 11.42 52.52
CA ASN A 593 -3.32 11.02 53.45
C ASN A 593 -2.87 9.92 54.42
N GLY A 594 -2.00 8.99 53.99
CA GLY A 594 -1.43 7.95 54.84
C GLY A 594 -0.37 8.43 55.83
N LYS A 595 0.09 9.69 55.73
CA LYS A 595 1.13 10.30 56.57
C LYS A 595 0.59 11.47 57.38
N ASN A 596 -0.64 11.36 57.89
CA ASN A 596 -1.33 12.41 58.67
C ASN A 596 -1.49 13.76 57.92
N GLY A 597 -1.37 13.78 56.59
CA GLY A 597 -1.65 14.93 55.75
C GLY A 597 -3.11 14.95 55.29
N GLY A 598 -3.42 15.85 54.35
CA GLY A 598 -4.73 15.97 53.72
C GLY A 598 -4.58 16.35 52.25
N ALA A 599 -4.92 15.44 51.35
CA ALA A 599 -4.82 15.64 49.91
C ALA A 599 -6.07 15.19 49.15
N SER A 600 -6.36 15.89 48.06
CA SER A 600 -7.44 15.60 47.12
C SER A 600 -6.95 15.71 45.68
N ILE A 601 -7.38 14.79 44.82
CA ILE A 601 -7.08 14.82 43.39
C ILE A 601 -7.90 15.94 42.74
N ILE A 602 -7.26 16.77 41.92
CA ILE A 602 -7.95 17.67 41.00
C ILE A 602 -8.02 16.95 39.65
N PRO A 603 -9.18 16.89 38.96
CA PRO A 603 -9.26 16.27 37.65
C PRO A 603 -8.16 16.80 36.69
N GLY A 604 -7.52 15.87 35.98
CA GLY A 604 -6.58 16.22 34.93
C GLY A 604 -7.27 16.97 33.78
N ILE A 605 -6.47 17.72 33.04
CA ILE A 605 -6.93 18.36 31.80
C ILE A 605 -6.04 17.83 30.68
N ASP A 606 -6.67 17.25 29.66
CA ASP A 606 -6.01 16.75 28.45
C ASP A 606 -6.54 17.49 27.23
N TYR A 607 -5.62 18.07 26.46
CA TYR A 607 -5.89 18.67 25.16
C TYR A 607 -5.15 17.86 24.09
N THR A 608 -5.85 16.87 23.55
CA THR A 608 -5.39 16.03 22.45
C THR A 608 -5.95 16.54 21.11
N PRO A 609 -5.40 16.08 19.97
CA PRO A 609 -5.91 16.46 18.66
C PRO A 609 -7.39 16.11 18.49
N ASN A 610 -8.17 17.03 17.92
CA ASN A 610 -9.59 16.83 17.68
C ASN A 610 -9.86 16.02 16.41
N TYR A 611 -9.57 14.72 16.47
CA TYR A 611 -9.70 13.85 15.32
C TYR A 611 -11.12 13.72 14.78
N ILE A 612 -12.14 13.94 15.62
CA ILE A 612 -13.54 14.01 15.17
C ILE A 612 -13.71 15.18 14.20
N PHE A 613 -13.20 16.36 14.54
CA PHE A 613 -13.31 17.52 13.65
C PHE A 613 -12.43 17.39 12.41
N VAL A 614 -11.23 16.79 12.52
CA VAL A 614 -10.38 16.50 11.34
C VAL A 614 -11.12 15.57 10.39
N LYS A 615 -11.70 14.49 10.92
CA LYS A 615 -12.51 13.55 10.14
C LYS A 615 -13.73 14.23 9.53
N ASP A 616 -14.46 15.05 10.28
CA ASP A 616 -15.61 15.80 9.77
C ASP A 616 -15.21 16.79 8.67
N TYR A 617 -14.06 17.46 8.80
CA TYR A 617 -13.51 18.32 7.77
C TYR A 617 -13.19 17.55 6.50
N LEU A 618 -12.45 16.43 6.62
CA LEU A 618 -12.13 15.56 5.48
C LEU A 618 -13.38 14.96 4.83
N LYS A 619 -14.45 14.72 5.60
CA LYS A 619 -15.77 14.30 5.12
C LYS A 619 -16.59 15.44 4.51
N GLY A 620 -16.11 16.67 4.55
CA GLY A 620 -16.81 17.86 4.02
C GLY A 620 -17.99 18.30 4.88
N LYS A 621 -18.10 17.80 6.12
CA LYS A 621 -19.19 18.11 7.06
C LYS A 621 -18.93 19.38 7.87
N LYS A 622 -17.66 19.80 7.98
CA LYS A 622 -17.25 21.03 8.67
C LYS A 622 -16.20 21.78 7.84
N PRO A 623 -16.14 23.12 7.93
CA PRO A 623 -15.09 23.90 7.29
C PRO A 623 -13.77 23.74 8.04
N LEU A 624 -12.65 24.04 7.38
CA LEU A 624 -11.31 24.00 8.00
C LEU A 624 -11.21 24.95 9.21
N THR A 625 -11.94 26.07 9.17
CA THR A 625 -12.02 27.05 10.26
C THR A 625 -12.73 26.53 11.51
N ALA A 626 -13.32 25.33 11.47
CA ALA A 626 -13.81 24.65 12.66
C ALA A 626 -12.69 23.96 13.44
N LEU A 627 -11.49 23.85 12.88
CA LEU A 627 -10.28 23.44 13.59
C LEU A 627 -9.62 24.64 14.28
N GLY A 628 -8.79 24.36 15.28
CA GLY A 628 -8.11 25.36 16.11
C GLY A 628 -8.71 25.49 17.49
N CYS A 629 -8.14 26.41 18.27
CA CYS A 629 -8.68 26.78 19.56
C CYS A 629 -10.02 27.52 19.38
N HIS A 630 -10.98 27.27 20.28
CA HIS A 630 -12.29 27.95 20.29
C HIS A 630 -12.62 28.50 21.67
#